data_AF-A0A918YWQ7-F1
#
_entry.id   AF-A0A918YWQ7-F1
#
_cell.length_a   1.000
_cell.length_b   1.000
_cell.length_c   1.000
_cell.angle_alpha   90.00
_cell.angle_beta   90.00
_cell.angle_gamma   90.00
#
_symmetry.space_group_name_H-M   'P 1'
#
loop_
_entity.id
_entity.type
_entity.pdbx_description
1 polymer ?
#
loop_
_entity_poly.entity_id
_entity_poly.type
_entity_poly.pdbx_seq_one_letter_code
_entity_poly.pdbx_strand_id
1 'polypeptide(L)'
;MDNISADELLHELSSLEATMAQVVRCAGVGSIPDLERRLDAHARSLRVLLDAEGAAVAADTVDAAKRVLMTAEPDAPLMMLSMARATLAAMVRRQASRSMSQKVA
;
A
#
# COMPACT_ATOMS: atom_id res chain seq x y z
N MET A 1 -19.18 10.44 -12.70
CA MET A 1 -17.83 11.04 -12.80
C MET A 1 -16.84 10.09 -12.12
N ASP A 2 -16.87 8.79 -12.50
CA ASP A 2 -16.54 7.68 -11.58
C ASP A 2 -15.42 6.74 -12.10
N ASN A 3 -14.84 7.06 -13.26
CA ASN A 3 -13.58 6.41 -13.68
C ASN A 3 -12.38 6.97 -12.91
N ILE A 4 -12.53 8.21 -12.43
CA ILE A 4 -11.51 8.95 -11.71
C ILE A 4 -11.12 8.21 -10.43
N SER A 5 -12.07 7.62 -9.69
CA SER A 5 -11.75 6.88 -8.45
C SER A 5 -11.01 5.56 -8.69
N ALA A 6 -11.31 4.84 -9.78
CA ALA A 6 -10.59 3.61 -10.14
C ALA A 6 -9.18 3.92 -10.63
N ASP A 7 -9.03 4.95 -11.46
CA ASP A 7 -7.73 5.42 -11.95
C ASP A 7 -6.88 5.97 -10.79
N GLU A 8 -7.47 6.75 -9.86
CA GLU A 8 -6.82 7.23 -8.63
C GLU A 8 -6.36 6.06 -7.75
N LEU A 9 -7.19 5.03 -7.56
CA LEU A 9 -6.85 3.87 -6.75
C LEU A 9 -5.66 3.09 -7.35
N LEU A 10 -5.65 2.89 -8.67
CA LEU A 10 -4.55 2.21 -9.36
C LEU A 10 -3.28 3.06 -9.38
N HIS A 11 -3.41 4.38 -9.55
CA HIS A 11 -2.30 5.32 -9.49
C HIS A 11 -1.66 5.35 -8.09
N GLU A 12 -2.48 5.41 -7.05
CA GLU A 12 -2.04 5.39 -5.66
C GLU A 12 -1.33 4.07 -5.31
N LEU A 13 -1.86 2.92 -5.77
CA LEU A 13 -1.19 1.63 -5.61
C LEU A 13 0.17 1.61 -6.31
N SER A 14 0.26 2.11 -7.55
CA SER A 14 1.54 2.18 -8.27
C SER A 14 2.56 3.06 -7.55
N SER A 15 2.11 4.18 -6.97
CA SER A 15 2.96 5.09 -6.21
C SER A 15 3.44 4.47 -4.90
N LEU A 16 2.54 3.76 -4.20
CA LEU A 16 2.89 2.99 -3.01
C LEU A 16 3.91 1.90 -3.33
N GLU A 17 3.75 1.15 -4.42
CA GLU A 17 4.68 0.10 -4.83
C GLU A 17 6.10 0.65 -5.11
N ALA A 18 6.21 1.84 -5.71
CA ALA A 18 7.49 2.53 -5.88
C ALA A 18 8.14 2.90 -4.53
N THR A 19 7.34 3.34 -3.56
CA THR A 19 7.78 3.60 -2.18
C THR A 19 8.20 2.30 -1.48
N MET A 20 7.46 1.20 -1.67
CA MET A 20 7.79 -0.13 -1.13
C MET A 20 9.11 -0.66 -1.68
N ALA A 21 9.38 -0.46 -2.97
CA ALA A 21 10.67 -0.83 -3.55
C ALA A 21 11.84 -0.07 -2.89
N GLN A 22 11.62 1.17 -2.44
CA GLN A 22 12.60 1.90 -1.65
C GLN A 22 12.74 1.35 -0.24
N VAL A 23 11.64 0.99 0.43
CA VAL A 23 11.66 0.32 1.75
C VAL A 23 12.50 -0.95 1.71
N VAL A 24 12.31 -1.80 0.69
CA VAL A 24 13.08 -3.05 0.53
C VAL A 24 14.59 -2.77 0.39
N ARG A 25 14.97 -1.72 -0.36
CA ARG A 25 16.39 -1.32 -0.50
C ARG A 25 16.99 -0.77 0.79
N CYS A 26 16.17 -0.24 1.67
CA CYS A 26 16.57 0.35 2.95
C CYS A 26 16.27 -0.56 4.15
N ALA A 27 16.00 -1.86 3.91
CA ALA A 27 15.67 -2.80 4.97
C ALA A 27 16.78 -2.86 6.03
N GLY A 28 16.40 -2.73 7.30
CA GLY A 28 17.31 -2.73 8.44
C GLY A 28 18.25 -1.52 8.57
N VAL A 29 18.09 -0.47 7.75
CA VAL A 29 18.89 0.76 7.85
C VAL A 29 18.50 1.60 9.08
N GLY A 30 17.31 1.38 9.65
CA GLY A 30 16.73 2.19 10.71
C GLY A 30 15.77 3.26 10.17
N SER A 31 15.42 4.22 11.02
CA SER A 31 14.41 5.23 10.68
C SER A 31 14.86 6.14 9.54
N ILE A 32 13.97 6.31 8.56
CA ILE A 32 14.16 7.22 7.42
C ILE A 32 12.93 8.14 7.38
N PRO A 33 12.98 9.33 8.00
CA PRO A 33 11.79 10.16 8.24
C PRO A 33 10.99 10.52 6.99
N ASP A 34 11.67 10.82 5.89
CA ASP A 34 10.99 11.15 4.63
C ASP A 34 10.28 9.94 4.00
N LEU A 35 10.82 8.74 4.19
CA LEU A 35 10.21 7.50 3.69
C LEU A 35 9.00 7.12 4.54
N GLU A 36 9.10 7.25 5.87
CA GLU A 36 7.98 7.05 6.80
C GLU A 36 6.84 8.03 6.51
N ARG A 37 7.15 9.32 6.30
CA ARG A 37 6.15 10.35 5.94
C ARG A 37 5.42 10.02 4.64
N ARG A 38 6.13 9.47 3.65
CA ARG A 38 5.54 9.03 2.37
C ARG A 38 4.61 7.83 2.58
N LEU A 39 5.03 6.84 3.36
CA LEU A 39 4.18 5.70 3.72
C LEU A 39 2.88 6.17 4.42
N ASP A 40 2.98 7.12 5.34
CA ASP A 40 1.83 7.72 6.03
C ASP A 40 0.92 8.53 5.10
N ALA A 41 1.49 9.16 4.07
CA ALA A 41 0.70 9.81 3.03
C ALA A 41 -0.11 8.78 2.23
N HIS A 42 0.53 7.68 1.81
CA HIS A 42 -0.15 6.61 1.07
C HIS A 42 -1.28 5.96 1.88
N ALA A 43 -1.05 5.66 3.17
CA ALA A 43 -2.09 5.12 4.04
C ALA A 43 -3.31 6.06 4.13
N ARG A 44 -3.09 7.37 4.26
CA ARG A 44 -4.16 8.36 4.30
C ARG A 44 -4.92 8.45 2.99
N SER A 45 -4.23 8.46 1.85
CA SER A 45 -4.86 8.46 0.52
C SER A 45 -5.70 7.21 0.32
N LEU A 46 -5.13 6.02 0.56
CA LEU A 46 -5.83 4.74 0.41
C LEU A 46 -7.02 4.62 1.35
N ARG A 47 -6.96 5.16 2.57
CA ARG A 47 -8.10 5.18 3.50
C ARG A 47 -9.31 5.95 2.96
N VAL A 48 -9.08 6.95 2.11
CA VAL A 48 -10.16 7.72 1.46
C VAL A 48 -10.73 6.98 0.25
N LEU A 49 -9.88 6.23 -0.46
CA LEU A 49 -10.25 5.57 -1.71
C LEU A 49 -10.79 4.14 -1.52
N LEU A 50 -10.37 3.43 -0.48
CA LEU A 50 -10.76 2.05 -0.19
C LEU A 50 -11.98 1.96 0.73
N ASP A 51 -12.65 0.81 0.70
CA ASP A 51 -13.59 0.43 1.76
C ASP A 51 -12.85 0.18 3.10
N ALA A 52 -13.63 -0.04 4.17
CA ALA A 52 -13.07 -0.18 5.51
C ALA A 52 -12.08 -1.35 5.65
N GLU A 53 -12.34 -2.47 4.95
CA GLU A 53 -11.46 -3.64 4.96
C GLU A 53 -10.15 -3.32 4.23
N GLY A 54 -10.24 -2.73 3.03
CA GLY A 54 -9.07 -2.30 2.27
C GLY A 54 -8.23 -1.25 2.98
N ALA A 55 -8.87 -0.30 3.66
CA ALA A 55 -8.20 0.70 4.47
C ALA A 55 -7.41 0.09 5.64
N ALA A 56 -7.95 -0.93 6.31
CA ALA A 56 -7.24 -1.66 7.36
C ALA A 56 -6.01 -2.38 6.80
N VAL A 57 -6.16 -3.10 5.67
CA VAL A 57 -5.04 -3.79 5.02
C VAL A 57 -3.96 -2.81 4.53
N ALA A 58 -4.35 -1.63 4.06
CA ALA A 58 -3.40 -0.58 3.67
C ALA A 58 -2.58 -0.08 4.87
N ALA A 59 -3.22 0.14 6.01
CA ALA A 59 -2.55 0.53 7.26
C ALA A 59 -1.57 -0.57 7.71
N ASP A 60 -2.01 -1.83 7.76
CA ASP A 60 -1.17 -2.97 8.14
C ASP A 60 0.04 -3.12 7.21
N THR A 61 -0.14 -2.88 5.90
CA THR A 61 0.94 -2.94 4.91
C THR A 61 1.97 -1.84 5.15
N VAL A 62 1.53 -0.63 5.51
CA VAL A 62 2.42 0.49 5.86
C VAL A 62 3.16 0.24 7.17
N ASP A 63 2.50 -0.33 8.18
CA ASP A 63 3.14 -0.67 9.45
C ASP A 63 4.17 -1.79 9.27
N ALA A 64 3.88 -2.80 8.45
CA ALA A 64 4.84 -3.82 8.05
C ALA A 64 6.07 -3.21 7.35
N ALA A 65 5.85 -2.22 6.48
CA ALA A 65 6.94 -1.52 5.79
C ALA A 65 7.84 -0.75 6.76
N LYS A 66 7.26 -0.05 7.74
CA LYS A 66 8.02 0.63 8.80
C LYS A 66 8.80 -0.36 9.65
N ARG A 67 8.22 -1.52 9.97
CA ARG A 67 8.91 -2.60 10.70
C ARG A 67 10.13 -3.13 9.95
N VAL A 68 10.05 -3.26 8.62
CA VAL A 68 11.17 -3.66 7.77
C VAL A 68 12.35 -2.68 7.86
N LEU A 69 12.09 -1.38 7.99
CA LEU A 69 13.16 -0.38 8.15
C LEU A 69 13.86 -0.53 9.50
N MET A 70 13.11 -0.80 10.57
CA MET A 70 13.60 -0.73 11.96
C MET A 70 14.23 -2.03 12.50
N THR A 71 14.01 -3.17 11.85
CA THR A 71 14.46 -4.48 12.34
C THR A 71 15.94 -4.73 12.03
N ALA A 72 16.67 -5.36 12.96
CA ALA A 72 18.06 -5.78 12.70
C ALA A 72 18.14 -7.02 11.77
N GLU A 73 17.07 -7.82 11.74
CA GLU A 73 16.95 -9.02 10.91
C GLU A 73 15.74 -8.86 9.97
N PRO A 74 15.96 -8.42 8.72
CA PRO A 74 14.87 -8.03 7.83
C PRO A 74 14.21 -9.18 7.08
N ASP A 75 14.79 -10.38 7.02
CA ASP A 75 14.31 -11.47 6.15
C ASP A 75 12.86 -11.87 6.43
N ALA A 76 12.52 -12.14 7.69
CA ALA A 76 11.14 -12.51 8.06
C ALA A 76 10.16 -11.34 7.87
N PRO A 77 10.45 -10.10 8.33
CA PRO A 77 9.63 -8.93 8.03
C PRO A 77 9.45 -8.64 6.54
N LEU A 78 10.47 -8.87 5.70
CA LEU A 78 10.38 -8.70 4.24
C LEU A 78 9.42 -9.72 3.61
N MET A 79 9.45 -10.97 4.06
CA MET A 79 8.49 -11.98 3.62
C MET A 79 7.05 -11.59 3.99
N MET A 80 6.83 -11.14 5.22
CA MET A 80 5.52 -10.66 5.67
C MET A 80 5.06 -9.43 4.87
N LEU A 81 5.95 -8.47 4.62
CA LEU A 81 5.66 -7.30 3.79
C LEU A 81 5.28 -7.70 2.37
N SER A 82 5.95 -8.69 1.78
CA SER A 82 5.61 -9.20 0.46
C SER A 82 4.19 -9.78 0.41
N MET A 83 3.77 -10.50 1.46
CA MET A 83 2.42 -11.03 1.56
C MET A 83 1.38 -9.92 1.72
N ALA A 84 1.64 -8.95 2.60
CA ALA A 84 0.74 -7.80 2.82
C ALA A 84 0.54 -6.99 1.53
N ARG A 85 1.63 -6.71 0.79
CA ARG A 85 1.59 -6.04 -0.52
C ARG A 85 0.74 -6.79 -1.53
N ALA A 86 0.91 -8.11 -1.62
CA ALA A 86 0.12 -8.94 -2.55
C ALA A 86 -1.38 -8.88 -2.22
N THR A 87 -1.74 -8.97 -0.94
CA THR A 87 -3.12 -8.85 -0.48
C THR A 87 -3.71 -7.48 -0.81
N LEU A 88 -3.00 -6.40 -0.48
CA LEU A 88 -3.45 -5.03 -0.78
C LEU A 88 -3.67 -4.81 -2.28
N ALA A 89 -2.70 -5.25 -3.11
CA ALA A 89 -2.81 -5.13 -4.56
C ALA A 89 -4.02 -5.89 -5.13
N ALA A 90 -4.30 -7.09 -4.61
CA ALA A 90 -5.47 -7.86 -5.02
C ALA A 90 -6.79 -7.15 -4.65
N MET A 91 -6.88 -6.58 -3.44
CA MET A 91 -8.04 -5.83 -2.98
C MET A 91 -8.28 -4.57 -3.82
N VAL A 92 -7.23 -3.77 -4.03
CA VAL A 92 -7.28 -2.57 -4.87
C VAL A 92 -7.80 -2.91 -6.28
N ARG A 93 -7.21 -3.93 -6.93
CA ARG A 93 -7.63 -4.32 -8.30
C ARG A 93 -9.08 -4.80 -8.33
N ARG A 94 -9.52 -5.55 -7.31
CA ARG A 94 -10.91 -6.02 -7.19
C ARG A 94 -11.88 -4.84 -7.02
N GLN A 95 -11.54 -3.86 -6.18
CA GLN A 95 -12.39 -2.69 -5.97
C GLN A 95 -12.43 -1.80 -7.22
N ALA A 96 -11.29 -1.52 -7.86
CA ALA A 96 -11.24 -0.80 -9.13
C ALA A 96 -12.10 -1.47 -10.20
N SER A 97 -12.00 -2.80 -10.34
CA SER A 97 -12.81 -3.57 -11.30
C SER A 97 -14.31 -3.46 -11.03
N ARG A 98 -14.72 -3.46 -9.76
CA ARG A 98 -16.13 -3.29 -9.37
C ARG A 98 -16.65 -1.90 -9.68
N SER A 99 -15.85 -0.87 -9.41
CA SER A 99 -16.19 0.53 -9.73
C SER A 99 -16.41 0.72 -11.24
N MET A 100 -15.62 0.03 -12.07
CA MET A 100 -15.78 0.04 -13.53
C MET A 100 -17.02 -0.76 -13.98
N SER A 101 -17.27 -1.95 -13.41
CA SER A 101 -18.38 -2.83 -13.84
C SER A 101 -19.77 -2.35 -13.42
N GLN A 102 -19.92 -1.72 -12.25
CA GLN A 102 -21.20 -1.16 -11.78
C GLN A 102 -21.76 -0.06 -12.69
N LYS A 103 -20.97 0.41 -13.66
CA LYS A 103 -21.33 1.49 -14.56
C LYS A 103 -21.81 1.03 -15.93
N VAL A 104 -21.58 -0.23 -16.29
CA VAL A 104 -21.95 -0.80 -17.60
C VAL A 104 -23.32 -1.49 -17.57
N ALA A 105 -23.85 -1.76 -16.37
CA ALA A 105 -25.18 -2.30 -16.12
C ALA A 105 -26.18 -1.19 -15.82
#